data_AF-A0A356LIK6-F1
#
_entry.id   AF-A0A356LIK6-F1
#
_cell.length_a   1.000
_cell.length_b   1.000
_cell.length_c   1.000
_cell.angle_alpha   90.00
_cell.angle_beta   90.00
_cell.angle_gamma   90.00
#
_symmetry.space_group_name_H-M   'P 1'
#
loop_
_entity.id
_entity.type
_entity.pdbx_description
1 polymer ?
#
loop_
_entity_poly.entity_id
_entity_poly.type
_entity_poly.pdbx_seq_one_letter_code
_entity_poly.pdbx_strand_id
1 'polypeptide(L)'
;MDQFLQHGVNGLVLGATYALLGIGLTLIFGIMRIVNFAHGEFYALGAYVAYAMVSLLNIDYFSSLFLAAVIGFLFGWAIEFLLLRRCKLENIDEVMLIMIGVMIVMQNAELLLWSGVAKTVPSPFSQELLMLGNIALSPIRLFVLCAAAFLLVVFYCVIERSRLGMAMRATFQDKDAARIVGVNISRVYTLTFALGSSLAAITGALLAPVFVVSPTMGDLASLKAFAIVILGGLGNLAGAALGGFALAMIEEFGAGYISTAYRDALGFLVILFVMIVRPQGLFAIKERVG
;
A
#
# COMPACT_ATOMS: atom_id res chain seq x y z
N MET A 1 -20.24 -19.80 15.30
CA MET A 1 -18.79 -19.81 15.57
C MET A 1 -18.01 -19.82 14.26
N ASP A 2 -18.41 -20.68 13.32
CA ASP A 2 -17.71 -20.87 12.03
C ASP A 2 -17.66 -19.61 11.16
N GLN A 3 -18.76 -18.86 11.04
CA GLN A 3 -18.77 -17.57 10.31
C GLN A 3 -17.83 -16.53 10.94
N PHE A 4 -17.79 -16.45 12.26
CA PHE A 4 -16.90 -15.52 12.96
C PHE A 4 -15.42 -15.84 12.67
N LEU A 5 -15.05 -17.13 12.73
CA LEU A 5 -13.70 -17.58 12.41
C LEU A 5 -13.36 -17.37 10.93
N GLN A 6 -14.30 -17.64 10.03
CA GLN A 6 -14.14 -17.41 8.59
C GLN A 6 -13.87 -15.94 8.27
N HIS A 7 -14.66 -15.02 8.82
CA HIS A 7 -14.46 -13.57 8.65
C HIS A 7 -13.17 -13.10 9.31
N GLY A 8 -12.80 -13.66 10.47
CA GLY A 8 -11.51 -13.37 11.11
C GLY A 8 -10.32 -13.76 10.21
N VAL A 9 -10.35 -14.94 9.59
CA VAL A 9 -9.29 -15.40 8.67
C VAL A 9 -9.26 -14.56 7.40
N ASN A 10 -10.41 -14.27 6.78
CA ASN A 10 -10.46 -13.39 5.62
C ASN A 10 -9.96 -11.97 5.94
N GLY A 11 -10.30 -11.45 7.12
CA GLY A 11 -9.85 -10.15 7.61
C GLY A 11 -8.35 -10.11 7.85
N LEU A 12 -7.72 -11.21 8.29
CA LEU A 12 -6.26 -11.33 8.38
C LEU A 12 -5.59 -11.28 7.00
N VAL A 13 -6.13 -12.00 6.01
CA VAL A 13 -5.61 -11.99 4.63
C VAL A 13 -5.64 -10.56 4.06
N LEU A 14 -6.80 -9.89 4.14
CA LEU A 14 -6.94 -8.51 3.69
C LEU A 14 -6.08 -7.55 4.51
N GLY A 15 -6.02 -7.74 5.83
CA GLY A 15 -5.27 -6.92 6.75
C GLY A 15 -3.78 -6.90 6.46
N ALA A 16 -3.19 -8.03 6.09
CA ALA A 16 -1.78 -8.09 5.70
C ALA A 16 -1.50 -7.29 4.43
N THR A 17 -2.39 -7.33 3.44
CA THR A 17 -2.25 -6.53 2.20
C THR A 17 -2.50 -5.05 2.43
N TYR A 18 -3.48 -4.70 3.28
CA TYR A 18 -3.74 -3.33 3.68
C TYR A 18 -2.57 -2.74 4.47
N ALA A 19 -1.96 -3.53 5.36
CA ALA A 19 -0.76 -3.15 6.08
C ALA A 19 0.41 -2.85 5.11
N LEU A 20 0.63 -3.66 4.08
CA LEU A 20 1.65 -3.39 3.06
C LEU A 20 1.39 -2.08 2.31
N LEU A 21 0.15 -1.90 1.84
CA LEU A 21 -0.25 -0.70 1.11
C LEU A 21 -0.09 0.56 1.97
N GLY A 22 -0.55 0.49 3.22
CA GLY A 22 -0.45 1.55 4.21
C GLY A 22 0.98 1.89 4.59
N ILE A 23 1.83 0.89 4.88
CA ILE A 23 3.24 1.10 5.22
C ILE A 23 3.99 1.81 4.09
N GLY A 24 3.72 1.45 2.83
CA GLY A 24 4.31 2.15 1.69
C GLY A 24 4.03 3.66 1.72
N LEU A 25 2.76 4.03 1.97
CA LEU A 25 2.36 5.44 2.06
C LEU A 25 2.87 6.11 3.33
N THR A 26 2.86 5.41 4.47
CA THR A 26 3.38 5.91 5.75
C THR A 26 4.87 6.20 5.68
N LEU A 27 5.64 5.39 4.96
CA LEU A 27 7.06 5.65 4.79
C LEU A 27 7.30 6.94 3.99
N ILE A 28 6.60 7.10 2.87
CA ILE A 28 6.69 8.32 2.03
C ILE A 28 6.29 9.54 2.84
N PHE A 29 5.12 9.50 3.48
CA PHE A 29 4.64 10.61 4.29
C PHE A 29 5.56 10.90 5.47
N GLY A 30 6.02 9.86 6.19
CA GLY A 30 6.85 10.03 7.37
C GLY A 30 8.10 10.83 7.05
N ILE A 31 8.86 10.40 6.03
CA ILE A 31 10.18 10.98 5.74
C ILE A 31 10.07 12.28 4.95
N MET A 32 9.18 12.34 3.95
CA MET A 32 9.11 13.49 3.03
C MET A 32 8.06 14.51 3.44
N ARG A 33 7.12 14.16 4.33
CA ARG A 33 5.96 14.98 4.73
C ARG A 33 5.09 15.42 3.56
N ILE A 34 4.99 14.58 2.53
CA ILE A 34 4.14 14.82 1.36
C ILE A 34 3.01 13.80 1.25
N VAL A 35 1.91 14.24 0.66
CA VAL A 35 0.72 13.42 0.41
C VAL A 35 0.79 12.87 -1.02
N ASN A 36 1.05 11.56 -1.15
CA ASN A 36 1.12 10.88 -2.44
C ASN A 36 -0.27 10.44 -2.91
N PHE A 37 -1.00 11.31 -3.63
CA PHE A 37 -2.32 10.97 -4.19
C PHE A 37 -2.29 9.85 -5.23
N ALA A 38 -1.15 9.67 -5.91
CA ALA A 38 -0.96 8.60 -6.90
C ALA A 38 -0.58 7.25 -6.28
N HIS A 39 -0.56 7.10 -4.94
CA HIS A 39 -0.09 5.88 -4.29
C HIS A 39 -0.85 4.62 -4.72
N GLY A 40 -2.17 4.73 -4.86
CA GLY A 40 -3.04 3.66 -5.36
C GLY A 40 -2.86 3.34 -6.85
N GLU A 41 -2.36 4.29 -7.65
CA GLU A 41 -2.04 4.03 -9.06
C GLU A 41 -0.80 3.12 -9.18
N PHE A 42 0.13 3.14 -8.21
CA PHE A 42 1.19 2.13 -8.18
C PHE A 42 0.62 0.74 -7.88
N TYR A 43 -0.42 0.65 -7.05
CA TYR A 43 -1.15 -0.59 -6.81
C TYR A 43 -1.87 -1.08 -8.09
N ALA A 44 -2.54 -0.20 -8.83
CA ALA A 44 -3.15 -0.53 -10.12
C ALA A 44 -2.09 -0.99 -11.15
N LEU A 45 -0.99 -0.23 -11.27
CA LEU A 45 0.15 -0.54 -12.13
C LEU A 45 0.69 -1.95 -11.86
N GLY A 46 0.91 -2.30 -10.60
CA GLY A 46 1.39 -3.64 -10.23
C GLY A 46 0.41 -4.76 -10.61
N ALA A 47 -0.89 -4.53 -10.46
CA ALA A 47 -1.91 -5.48 -10.90
C ALA A 47 -1.93 -5.65 -12.43
N TYR A 48 -1.74 -4.56 -13.18
CA TYR A 48 -1.59 -4.62 -14.64
C TYR A 48 -0.31 -5.29 -15.09
N VAL A 49 0.80 -5.13 -14.37
CA VAL A 49 2.03 -5.90 -14.63
C VAL A 49 1.76 -7.39 -14.45
N ALA A 50 1.07 -7.81 -13.38
CA ALA A 50 0.67 -9.20 -13.18
C ALA A 50 -0.22 -9.72 -14.31
N TYR A 51 -1.22 -8.94 -14.73
CA TYR A 51 -2.08 -9.27 -15.87
C TYR A 51 -1.29 -9.41 -17.17
N ALA A 52 -0.40 -8.47 -17.48
CA ALA A 52 0.40 -8.49 -18.70
C ALA A 52 1.31 -9.73 -18.74
N MET A 53 2.00 -10.03 -17.65
CA MET A 53 2.91 -11.18 -17.59
C MET A 53 2.17 -12.50 -17.68
N VAL A 54 1.13 -12.69 -16.87
CA VAL A 54 0.44 -13.98 -16.77
C VAL A 54 -0.50 -14.21 -17.95
N SER A 55 -1.35 -13.23 -18.27
CA SER A 55 -2.45 -13.42 -19.23
C SER A 55 -2.05 -13.13 -20.67
N LEU A 56 -1.07 -12.26 -20.93
CA LEU A 56 -0.65 -11.92 -22.30
C LEU A 56 0.66 -12.61 -22.68
N LEU A 57 1.65 -12.58 -21.80
CA LEU A 57 2.98 -13.14 -22.07
C LEU A 57 3.11 -14.61 -21.66
N ASN A 58 2.13 -15.17 -20.96
CA ASN A 58 2.15 -16.55 -20.41
C ASN A 58 3.40 -16.83 -19.54
N ILE A 59 3.90 -15.80 -18.85
CA ILE A 59 4.99 -15.90 -17.89
C ILE A 59 4.40 -16.23 -16.51
N ASP A 60 5.16 -16.93 -15.68
CA ASP A 60 4.71 -17.34 -14.36
C ASP A 60 4.35 -16.16 -13.44
N TYR A 61 3.39 -16.41 -12.56
CA TYR A 61 2.89 -15.40 -11.63
C TYR A 61 3.96 -14.88 -10.65
N PHE A 62 4.92 -15.71 -10.23
CA PHE A 62 5.92 -15.32 -9.24
C PHE A 62 6.92 -14.31 -9.81
N SER A 63 7.35 -14.50 -11.06
CA SER A 63 8.14 -13.52 -11.81
C SER A 63 7.41 -12.18 -11.96
N SER A 64 6.08 -12.21 -12.08
CA SER A 64 5.27 -10.99 -12.14
C SER A 64 5.29 -10.17 -10.86
N LEU A 65 5.40 -10.80 -9.69
CA LEU A 65 5.54 -10.10 -8.41
C LEU A 65 6.87 -9.35 -8.34
N PHE A 66 7.96 -10.01 -8.77
CA PHE A 66 9.28 -9.37 -8.82
C PHE A 66 9.30 -8.23 -9.83
N LEU A 67 8.73 -8.42 -11.02
CA LEU A 67 8.70 -7.37 -12.03
C LEU A 67 7.82 -6.18 -11.58
N ALA A 68 6.68 -6.43 -10.93
CA ALA A 68 5.84 -5.37 -10.36
C ALA A 68 6.61 -4.56 -9.30
N ALA A 69 7.41 -5.23 -8.45
CA ALA A 69 8.31 -4.56 -7.51
C ALA A 69 9.28 -3.61 -8.20
N VAL A 70 9.96 -4.11 -9.24
CA VAL A 70 10.98 -3.38 -9.98
C VAL A 70 10.36 -2.21 -10.74
N ILE A 71 9.25 -2.43 -11.44
CA ILE A 71 8.54 -1.37 -12.18
C ILE A 71 8.02 -0.30 -11.22
N GLY A 72 7.37 -0.68 -10.11
CA GLY A 72 6.93 0.26 -9.09
C GLY A 72 8.08 1.06 -8.48
N PHE A 73 9.23 0.41 -8.24
CA PHE A 73 10.45 1.09 -7.79
C PHE A 73 10.98 2.09 -8.82
N LEU A 74 11.08 1.70 -10.09
CA LEU A 74 11.61 2.55 -11.15
C LEU A 74 10.70 3.74 -11.45
N PHE A 75 9.38 3.52 -11.49
CA PHE A 75 8.42 4.61 -11.65
C PHE A 75 8.43 5.55 -10.46
N GLY A 76 8.45 5.03 -9.23
CA GLY A 76 8.57 5.85 -8.03
C GLY A 76 9.87 6.66 -8.02
N TRP A 77 11.00 6.03 -8.36
CA TRP A 77 12.29 6.70 -8.53
C TRP A 77 12.21 7.81 -9.57
N ALA A 78 11.60 7.54 -10.74
CA ALA A 78 11.50 8.51 -11.83
C ALA A 78 10.61 9.70 -11.46
N ILE A 79 9.46 9.45 -10.81
CA ILE A 79 8.55 10.51 -10.36
C ILE A 79 9.23 11.41 -9.34
N GLU A 80 9.88 10.84 -8.33
CA GLU A 80 10.60 11.65 -7.35
C GLU A 80 11.75 12.43 -8.00
N PHE A 81 12.56 11.77 -8.83
CA PHE A 81 13.75 12.38 -9.42
C PHE A 81 13.43 13.47 -10.44
N LEU A 82 12.44 13.24 -11.30
CA LEU A 82 12.10 14.14 -12.41
C LEU A 82 11.14 15.26 -11.98
N LEU A 83 10.20 14.97 -11.08
CA LEU A 83 9.15 15.90 -10.69
C LEU A 83 9.45 16.48 -9.30
N LEU A 84 9.41 15.65 -8.27
CA LEU A 84 9.39 16.15 -6.87
C LEU A 84 10.70 16.80 -6.43
N ARG A 85 11.84 16.27 -6.86
CA ARG A 85 13.17 16.79 -6.52
C ARG A 85 13.39 18.23 -6.98
N ARG A 86 12.70 18.64 -8.04
CA ARG A 86 12.82 19.99 -8.61
C ARG A 86 11.91 21.00 -7.91
N CYS A 87 10.97 20.53 -7.10
CA CYS A 87 9.99 21.34 -6.42
C CYS A 87 10.43 21.70 -5.00
N LYS A 88 9.88 22.79 -4.47
CA LYS A 88 10.02 23.12 -3.05
C LYS A 88 9.02 22.27 -2.27
N LEU A 89 9.48 21.16 -1.70
CA LEU A 89 8.65 20.22 -0.93
C LEU A 89 7.94 20.85 0.28
N GLU A 90 8.30 22.07 0.68
CA GLU A 90 7.65 22.85 1.73
C GLU A 90 6.27 23.40 1.30
N ASN A 91 6.04 23.55 -0.01
CA ASN A 91 4.74 23.95 -0.57
C ASN A 91 3.86 22.71 -0.78
N ILE A 92 3.06 22.35 0.22
CA ILE A 92 2.18 21.16 0.17
C ILE A 92 1.25 21.21 -1.05
N ASP A 93 0.70 22.39 -1.38
CA ASP A 93 -0.22 22.57 -2.50
C ASP A 93 0.43 22.25 -3.86
N GLU A 94 1.69 22.65 -4.03
CA GLU A 94 2.46 22.40 -5.26
C GLU A 94 2.68 20.89 -5.44
N VAL A 95 3.09 20.20 -4.38
CA VAL A 95 3.32 18.75 -4.40
C VAL A 95 2.00 18.00 -4.63
N MET A 96 0.92 18.43 -3.98
CA MET A 96 -0.40 17.83 -4.15
C MET A 96 -0.88 17.93 -5.60
N LEU A 97 -0.74 19.10 -6.23
CA LEU A 97 -1.13 19.31 -7.62
C LEU A 97 -0.32 18.42 -8.57
N ILE A 98 0.99 18.28 -8.33
CA ILE A 98 1.84 17.36 -9.10
C ILE A 98 1.36 15.91 -8.92
N MET A 99 1.11 15.47 -7.69
CA MET A 99 0.72 14.08 -7.43
C MET A 99 -0.67 13.75 -7.98
N ILE A 100 -1.61 14.69 -7.96
CA ILE A 100 -2.90 14.55 -8.65
C ILE A 100 -2.68 14.46 -10.17
N GLY A 101 -1.79 15.28 -10.73
CA GLY A 101 -1.43 15.20 -12.14
C GLY A 101 -0.83 13.84 -12.52
N VAL A 102 0.07 13.31 -11.70
CA VAL A 102 0.64 11.95 -11.86
C VAL A 102 -0.45 10.89 -11.80
N MET A 103 -1.36 10.98 -10.83
CA MET A 103 -2.49 10.06 -10.68
C MET A 103 -3.34 10.02 -11.96
N ILE A 104 -3.74 11.19 -12.48
CA ILE A 104 -4.53 11.31 -13.71
C ILE A 104 -3.78 10.73 -14.91
N VAL A 105 -2.48 11.03 -15.05
CA VAL A 105 -1.67 10.52 -16.16
C VAL A 105 -1.55 9.00 -16.09
N MET A 106 -1.29 8.42 -14.91
CA MET A 106 -1.19 6.98 -14.74
C MET A 106 -2.52 6.28 -15.05
N GLN A 107 -3.61 6.75 -14.47
CA GLN A 107 -4.96 6.19 -14.71
C GLN A 107 -5.36 6.24 -16.20
N ASN A 108 -5.07 7.35 -16.88
CA ASN A 108 -5.36 7.48 -18.32
C ASN A 108 -4.41 6.65 -19.18
N ALA A 109 -3.16 6.49 -18.78
CA ALA A 109 -2.23 5.59 -19.46
C ALA A 109 -2.72 4.13 -19.35
N GLU A 110 -3.25 3.74 -18.19
CA GLU A 110 -3.85 2.42 -18.00
C GLU A 110 -5.10 2.23 -18.87
N LEU A 111 -5.99 3.22 -18.93
CA LEU A 111 -7.15 3.21 -19.82
C LEU A 111 -6.74 3.07 -21.30
N LEU A 112 -5.70 3.77 -21.72
CA LEU A 112 -5.21 3.73 -23.10
C LEU A 112 -4.56 2.39 -23.45
N LEU A 113 -3.72 1.85 -22.56
CA LEU A 113 -2.98 0.61 -22.79
C LEU A 113 -3.85 -0.64 -22.63
N TRP A 114 -4.78 -0.63 -21.67
CA TRP A 114 -5.51 -1.83 -21.25
C TRP A 114 -7.01 -1.80 -21.53
N SER A 115 -7.54 -0.68 -22.03
CA SER A 115 -8.99 -0.38 -22.17
C SER A 115 -9.71 -0.25 -20.83
N GLY A 116 -10.96 0.25 -20.85
CA GLY A 116 -11.82 0.29 -19.66
C GLY A 116 -12.44 -1.04 -19.25
N VAL A 117 -12.11 -2.14 -19.96
CA VAL A 117 -12.68 -3.46 -19.67
C VAL A 117 -11.91 -4.13 -18.53
N ALA A 118 -12.63 -4.50 -17.49
CA ALA A 118 -12.16 -5.32 -16.37
C ALA A 118 -11.34 -6.54 -16.83
N LYS A 119 -10.17 -6.73 -16.22
CA LYS A 119 -9.27 -7.87 -16.50
C LYS A 119 -9.19 -8.81 -15.31
N THR A 120 -8.94 -10.08 -15.59
CA THR A 120 -8.72 -11.11 -14.57
C THR A 120 -7.36 -11.76 -14.79
N VAL A 121 -6.69 -12.05 -13.68
CA VAL A 121 -5.41 -12.76 -13.68
C VAL A 121 -5.65 -14.20 -13.21
N PRO A 122 -5.33 -15.22 -14.04
CA PRO A 122 -5.43 -16.60 -13.61
C PRO A 122 -4.61 -16.86 -12.34
N SER A 123 -5.19 -17.58 -11.39
CA SER A 123 -4.46 -18.00 -10.20
C SER A 123 -3.46 -19.10 -10.54
N PRO A 124 -2.22 -19.05 -10.01
CA PRO A 124 -1.27 -20.17 -10.15
C PRO A 124 -1.59 -21.35 -9.23
N PHE A 125 -2.60 -21.24 -8.36
CA PHE A 125 -3.01 -22.28 -7.43
C PHE A 125 -4.33 -22.93 -7.83
N SER A 126 -4.60 -24.11 -7.25
CA SER A 126 -5.88 -24.80 -7.43
C SER A 126 -7.05 -23.91 -6.97
N GLN A 127 -8.17 -24.00 -7.70
CA GLN A 127 -9.44 -23.38 -7.33
C GLN A 127 -10.16 -24.15 -6.21
N GLU A 128 -9.71 -25.38 -5.91
CA GLU A 128 -10.24 -26.17 -4.81
C GLU A 128 -9.96 -25.50 -3.47
N LEU A 129 -10.99 -25.41 -2.63
CA LEU A 129 -10.90 -24.80 -1.31
C LEU A 129 -10.23 -25.77 -0.34
N LEU A 130 -9.25 -25.27 0.42
CA LEU A 130 -8.66 -25.99 1.54
C LEU A 130 -9.61 -25.92 2.73
N MET A 131 -10.07 -27.08 3.20
CA MET A 131 -10.95 -27.18 4.37
C MET A 131 -10.10 -27.36 5.63
N LEU A 132 -9.96 -26.31 6.44
CA LEU A 132 -9.40 -26.39 7.80
C LEU A 132 -10.55 -26.51 8.80
N GLY A 133 -11.02 -27.75 9.02
CA GLY A 133 -12.24 -27.99 9.81
C GLY A 133 -13.46 -27.36 9.11
N ASN A 134 -14.09 -26.39 9.78
CA ASN A 134 -15.26 -25.67 9.26
C ASN A 134 -14.90 -24.38 8.49
N ILE A 135 -13.60 -24.10 8.29
CA ILE A 135 -13.12 -22.90 7.59
C ILE A 135 -12.70 -23.29 6.17
N ALA A 136 -13.26 -22.62 5.17
CA ALA A 136 -12.89 -22.81 3.77
C ALA A 136 -11.90 -21.71 3.35
N LEU A 137 -10.67 -22.08 3.01
CA LEU A 137 -9.63 -21.13 2.62
C LEU A 137 -9.14 -21.41 1.20
N SER A 138 -9.15 -20.38 0.36
CA SER A 138 -8.59 -20.47 -0.98
C SER A 138 -7.04 -20.48 -0.90
N PRO A 139 -6.35 -21.41 -1.60
CA PRO A 139 -4.89 -21.47 -1.62
C PRO A 139 -4.21 -20.14 -1.98
N ILE A 140 -4.77 -19.38 -2.94
CA ILE A 140 -4.22 -18.07 -3.32
C ILE A 140 -4.32 -17.06 -2.17
N ARG A 141 -5.39 -17.07 -1.38
CA ARG A 141 -5.54 -16.18 -0.22
C ARG A 141 -4.54 -16.51 0.88
N LEU A 142 -4.28 -17.79 1.11
CA LEU A 142 -3.24 -18.23 2.03
C LEU A 142 -1.86 -17.80 1.56
N PHE A 143 -1.55 -17.99 0.27
CA PHE A 143 -0.30 -17.51 -0.32
C PHE A 143 -0.15 -16.00 -0.17
N VAL A 144 -1.19 -15.21 -0.49
CA VAL A 144 -1.17 -13.76 -0.35
C VAL A 144 -0.90 -13.34 1.09
N LEU A 145 -1.52 -13.99 2.08
CA LEU A 145 -1.25 -13.73 3.50
C LEU A 145 0.21 -14.01 3.86
N CYS A 146 0.74 -15.18 3.48
CA CYS A 146 2.13 -15.56 3.76
C CYS A 146 3.14 -14.63 3.06
N ALA A 147 2.90 -14.31 1.79
CA ALA A 147 3.74 -13.41 1.00
C ALA A 147 3.70 -11.99 1.57
N ALA A 148 2.51 -11.50 1.95
CA ALA A 148 2.37 -10.18 2.56
C ALA A 148 3.08 -10.10 3.91
N ALA A 149 2.90 -11.10 4.78
CA ALA A 149 3.61 -11.18 6.05
C ALA A 149 5.13 -11.25 5.85
N PHE A 150 5.61 -12.02 4.88
CA PHE A 150 7.02 -12.08 4.52
C PHE A 150 7.56 -10.71 4.08
N LEU A 151 6.84 -10.01 3.19
CA LEU A 151 7.23 -8.68 2.71
C LEU A 151 7.22 -7.64 3.84
N LEU A 152 6.26 -7.70 4.76
CA LEU A 152 6.24 -6.84 5.94
C LEU A 152 7.49 -7.04 6.80
N VAL A 153 7.89 -8.28 7.03
CA VAL A 153 9.11 -8.61 7.79
C VAL A 153 10.36 -8.15 7.06
N VAL A 154 10.45 -8.40 5.75
CA VAL A 154 11.57 -7.94 4.91
C VAL A 154 11.69 -6.42 4.99
N PHE A 155 10.58 -5.71 4.81
CA PHE A 155 10.59 -4.25 4.83
C PHE A 155 10.93 -3.69 6.20
N TYR A 156 10.38 -4.28 7.27
CA TYR A 156 10.76 -3.94 8.64
C TYR A 156 12.26 -4.10 8.87
N CYS A 157 12.86 -5.21 8.41
CA CYS A 157 14.30 -5.43 8.50
C CYS A 157 15.11 -4.42 7.67
N VAL A 158 14.65 -4.06 6.46
CA VAL A 158 15.29 -3.03 5.63
C VAL A 158 15.26 -1.68 6.35
N ILE A 159 14.13 -1.29 6.92
CA ILE A 159 14.04 -0.03 7.66
C ILE A 159 14.88 -0.13 8.94
N GLU A 160 14.65 -1.07 9.83
CA GLU A 160 15.32 -1.09 11.15
C GLU A 160 16.81 -1.42 11.09
N ARG A 161 17.22 -2.37 10.25
CA ARG A 161 18.58 -2.96 10.31
C ARG A 161 19.52 -2.55 9.19
N SER A 162 19.07 -1.83 8.16
CA SER A 162 19.96 -1.44 7.05
C SER A 162 20.54 -0.03 7.21
N ARG A 163 21.65 0.25 6.50
CA ARG A 163 22.24 1.60 6.42
C ARG A 163 21.29 2.61 5.77
N LEU A 164 20.53 2.17 4.78
CA LEU A 164 19.51 2.98 4.13
C LEU A 164 18.42 3.36 5.12
N GLY A 165 17.94 2.41 5.91
CA GLY A 165 16.93 2.64 6.93
C GLY A 165 17.42 3.51 8.09
N MET A 166 18.71 3.39 8.46
CA MET A 166 19.36 4.32 9.40
C MET A 166 19.37 5.76 8.86
N ALA A 167 19.71 5.95 7.58
CA ALA A 167 19.67 7.26 6.95
C ALA A 167 18.23 7.82 6.86
N MET A 168 17.25 6.96 6.59
CA MET A 168 15.82 7.32 6.61
C MET A 168 15.36 7.78 8.00
N ARG A 169 15.68 7.02 9.06
CA ARG A 169 15.34 7.42 10.44
C ARG A 169 16.04 8.70 10.88
N ALA A 170 17.31 8.88 10.53
CA ALA A 170 18.03 10.13 10.81
C ALA A 170 17.36 11.33 10.12
N THR A 171 16.98 11.16 8.85
CA THR A 171 16.27 12.19 8.07
C THR A 171 14.89 12.50 8.65
N PHE A 172 14.17 11.49 9.16
CA PHE A 172 12.87 11.65 9.81
C PHE A 172 12.95 12.47 11.12
N GLN A 173 14.03 12.27 11.90
CA GLN A 173 14.23 12.99 13.16
C GLN A 173 14.62 14.45 12.93
N ASP A 174 15.65 14.68 12.13
CA ASP A 174 16.13 16.03 11.79
C ASP A 174 16.89 16.00 10.46
N LYS A 175 16.26 16.56 9.42
CA LYS A 175 16.81 16.62 8.05
C LYS A 175 18.11 17.43 7.96
N ASP A 176 18.27 18.45 8.81
CA ASP A 176 19.42 19.36 8.77
C ASP A 176 20.59 18.76 9.54
N ALA A 177 20.34 18.16 10.71
CA ALA A 177 21.35 17.39 11.44
C ALA A 177 21.85 16.18 10.64
N ALA A 178 20.95 15.44 9.98
CA ALA A 178 21.32 14.33 9.09
C ALA A 178 22.24 14.78 7.94
N ARG A 179 22.00 15.98 7.39
CA ARG A 179 22.84 16.56 6.33
C ARG A 179 24.24 16.91 6.82
N ILE A 180 24.38 17.42 8.05
CA ILE A 180 25.68 17.78 8.65
C ILE A 180 26.57 16.54 8.81
N VAL A 181 25.99 15.39 9.16
CA VAL A 181 26.75 14.12 9.28
C VAL A 181 26.92 13.38 7.94
N GLY A 182 26.64 14.03 6.81
CA GLY A 182 26.92 13.52 5.47
C GLY A 182 25.82 12.67 4.83
N VAL A 183 24.61 12.63 5.39
CA VAL A 183 23.47 11.93 4.75
C VAL A 183 23.00 12.72 3.53
N ASN A 184 22.96 12.05 2.38
CA ASN A 184 22.42 12.64 1.17
C ASN A 184 20.88 12.56 1.18
N ILE A 185 20.24 13.64 1.62
CA ILE A 185 18.77 13.74 1.76
C ILE A 185 18.05 13.47 0.43
N SER A 186 18.56 13.99 -0.69
CA SER A 186 17.95 13.76 -2.01
C SER A 186 17.93 12.28 -2.38
N ARG A 187 18.99 11.52 -2.07
CA ARG A 187 18.99 10.06 -2.29
C ARG A 187 18.04 9.36 -1.34
N VAL A 188 17.94 9.79 -0.09
CA VAL A 188 16.99 9.22 0.89
C VAL A 188 15.56 9.42 0.40
N TYR A 189 15.20 10.60 -0.09
CA TYR A 189 13.87 10.88 -0.63
C TYR A 189 13.55 10.03 -1.85
N THR A 190 14.45 9.94 -2.84
CA THR A 190 14.23 9.08 -4.01
C THR A 190 14.03 7.62 -3.63
N LEU A 191 14.88 7.09 -2.75
CA LEU A 191 14.80 5.69 -2.32
C LEU A 191 13.56 5.44 -1.47
N THR A 192 13.15 6.41 -0.65
CA THR A 192 11.91 6.35 0.12
C THR A 192 10.71 6.23 -0.80
N PHE A 193 10.60 7.13 -1.77
CA PHE A 193 9.48 7.16 -2.70
C PHE A 193 9.45 5.89 -3.56
N ALA A 194 10.60 5.49 -4.11
CA ALA A 194 10.73 4.26 -4.89
C ALA A 194 10.35 3.00 -4.10
N LEU A 195 10.79 2.87 -2.84
CA LEU A 195 10.44 1.72 -1.99
C LEU A 195 8.96 1.71 -1.60
N GLY A 196 8.38 2.88 -1.27
CA GLY A 196 6.96 2.99 -0.97
C GLY A 196 6.07 2.64 -2.17
N SER A 197 6.40 3.14 -3.36
CA SER A 197 5.74 2.80 -4.62
C SER A 197 5.90 1.33 -5.00
N SER A 198 7.08 0.75 -4.76
CA SER A 198 7.34 -0.68 -4.98
C SER A 198 6.43 -1.56 -4.12
N LEU A 199 6.27 -1.24 -2.83
CA LEU A 199 5.34 -1.96 -1.96
C LEU A 199 3.89 -1.90 -2.45
N ALA A 200 3.43 -0.73 -2.89
CA ALA A 200 2.09 -0.58 -3.46
C ALA A 200 1.92 -1.48 -4.71
N ALA A 201 2.90 -1.46 -5.62
CA ALA A 201 2.87 -2.28 -6.83
C ALA A 201 2.88 -3.78 -6.54
N ILE A 202 3.74 -4.26 -5.63
CA ILE A 202 3.73 -5.68 -5.24
C ILE A 202 2.39 -6.06 -4.61
N THR A 203 1.80 -5.17 -3.80
CA THR A 203 0.49 -5.42 -3.19
C THR A 203 -0.60 -5.57 -4.25
N GLY A 204 -0.56 -4.76 -5.30
CA GLY A 204 -1.44 -4.87 -6.48
C GLY A 204 -1.28 -6.19 -7.22
N ALA A 205 -0.04 -6.57 -7.52
CA ALA A 205 0.27 -7.83 -8.18
C ALA A 205 -0.14 -9.05 -7.32
N LEU A 206 0.03 -8.97 -6.00
CA LEU A 206 -0.42 -10.00 -5.05
C LEU A 206 -1.94 -10.20 -5.09
N LEU A 207 -2.69 -9.11 -5.19
CA LEU A 207 -4.15 -9.15 -5.17
C LEU A 207 -4.79 -9.32 -6.56
N ALA A 208 -4.03 -9.21 -7.65
CA ALA A 208 -4.55 -9.31 -9.02
C ALA A 208 -5.28 -10.64 -9.36
N PRO A 209 -4.91 -11.81 -8.80
CA PRO A 209 -5.69 -13.03 -8.99
C PRO A 209 -6.90 -13.16 -8.05
N VAL A 210 -7.00 -12.29 -7.04
CA VAL A 210 -8.07 -12.28 -6.03
C VAL A 210 -9.19 -11.30 -6.40
N PHE A 211 -8.82 -10.16 -6.99
CA PHE A 211 -9.74 -9.11 -7.40
C PHE A 211 -9.60 -8.81 -8.89
N VAL A 212 -10.67 -8.28 -9.47
CA VAL A 212 -10.68 -7.81 -10.86
C VAL A 212 -9.76 -6.59 -10.97
N VAL A 213 -8.94 -6.58 -12.03
CA VAL A 213 -8.05 -5.46 -12.36
C VAL A 213 -8.83 -4.48 -13.23
N SER A 214 -8.93 -3.22 -12.77
CA SER A 214 -9.59 -2.14 -13.50
C SER A 214 -8.77 -0.84 -13.39
N PRO A 215 -8.86 0.08 -14.35
CA PRO A 215 -8.09 1.33 -14.30
C PRO A 215 -8.46 2.24 -13.12
N THR A 216 -9.64 2.06 -12.54
CA THR A 216 -10.14 2.85 -11.40
C THR A 216 -9.88 2.18 -10.04
N MET A 217 -9.24 1.01 -10.01
CA MET A 217 -8.96 0.30 -8.75
C MET A 217 -7.98 1.07 -7.85
N GLY A 218 -7.15 1.95 -8.44
CA GLY A 218 -6.20 2.78 -7.72
C GLY A 218 -6.87 3.83 -6.83
N ASP A 219 -8.02 4.38 -7.22
CA ASP A 219 -8.74 5.40 -6.44
C ASP A 219 -9.13 4.88 -5.04
N LEU A 220 -9.78 3.71 -5.00
CA LEU A 220 -10.18 3.06 -3.74
C LEU A 220 -8.95 2.62 -2.94
N ALA A 221 -7.90 2.14 -3.61
CA ALA A 221 -6.66 1.73 -2.95
C ALA A 221 -5.96 2.94 -2.28
N SER A 222 -5.85 4.09 -2.96
CA SER A 222 -5.34 5.33 -2.41
C SER A 222 -6.13 5.74 -1.18
N LEU A 223 -7.46 5.74 -1.27
CA LEU A 223 -8.33 6.14 -0.18
C LEU A 223 -8.18 5.22 1.05
N LYS A 224 -8.06 3.91 0.83
CA LYS A 224 -7.76 2.93 1.89
C LYS A 224 -6.35 3.12 2.47
N ALA A 225 -5.35 3.41 1.65
CA ALA A 225 -4.00 3.70 2.13
C ALA A 225 -4.01 4.93 3.06
N PHE A 226 -4.65 6.03 2.65
CA PHE A 226 -4.77 7.24 3.48
C PHE A 226 -5.47 6.96 4.80
N ALA A 227 -6.60 6.25 4.73
CA ALA A 227 -7.32 5.81 5.91
C ALA A 227 -6.44 5.05 6.90
N ILE A 228 -5.62 4.11 6.40
CA ILE A 228 -4.72 3.30 7.22
C ILE A 228 -3.63 4.17 7.85
N VAL A 229 -3.05 5.10 7.10
CA VAL A 229 -2.02 6.02 7.62
C VAL A 229 -2.60 6.94 8.69
N ILE A 230 -3.82 7.46 8.50
CA ILE A 230 -4.50 8.31 9.48
C ILE A 230 -4.81 7.52 10.74
N LEU A 231 -5.40 6.33 10.60
CA LEU A 231 -5.78 5.48 11.73
C LEU A 231 -4.55 5.00 12.50
N GLY A 232 -3.46 4.68 11.79
CA GLY A 232 -2.18 4.30 12.36
C GLY A 232 -1.39 5.44 12.99
N GLY A 233 -1.65 6.69 12.60
CA GLY A 233 -0.84 7.84 12.95
C GLY A 233 0.24 8.11 11.90
N LEU A 234 0.31 9.35 11.45
CA LEU A 234 1.19 9.79 10.37
C LEU A 234 2.67 9.50 10.69
N GLY A 235 3.36 8.80 9.78
CA GLY A 235 4.77 8.45 9.93
C GLY A 235 5.08 7.30 10.91
N ASN A 236 4.07 6.70 11.56
CA ASN A 236 4.26 5.53 12.43
C ASN A 236 4.05 4.23 11.65
N LEU A 237 5.15 3.57 11.24
CA LEU A 237 5.07 2.31 10.47
C LEU A 237 4.34 1.18 11.21
N ALA A 238 4.57 1.03 12.52
CA ALA A 238 3.90 0.00 13.32
C ALA A 238 2.40 0.31 13.47
N GLY A 239 2.08 1.59 13.66
CA GLY A 239 0.71 2.09 13.66
C GLY A 239 -0.02 1.81 12.35
N ALA A 240 0.64 2.03 11.20
CA ALA A 240 0.08 1.74 9.89
C ALA A 240 -0.19 0.25 9.67
N ALA A 241 0.69 -0.63 10.14
CA ALA A 241 0.45 -2.07 10.09
C ALA A 241 -0.81 -2.46 10.89
N LEU A 242 -0.88 -2.03 12.16
CA LEU A 242 -2.03 -2.28 13.02
C LEU A 242 -3.31 -1.65 12.46
N GLY A 243 -3.19 -0.47 11.85
CA GLY A 243 -4.32 0.22 11.24
C GLY A 243 -4.85 -0.49 10.00
N GLY A 244 -3.98 -1.09 9.19
CA GLY A 244 -4.34 -1.95 8.07
C GLY A 244 -5.13 -3.18 8.51
N PHE A 245 -4.66 -3.86 9.56
CA PHE A 245 -5.37 -5.00 10.16
C PHE A 245 -6.71 -4.58 10.77
N ALA A 246 -6.75 -3.47 11.51
CA ALA A 246 -7.99 -2.97 12.10
C ALA A 246 -9.04 -2.65 11.03
N LEU A 247 -8.65 -1.89 9.99
CA LEU A 247 -9.55 -1.54 8.88
C LEU A 247 -10.07 -2.79 8.17
N ALA A 248 -9.20 -3.74 7.84
CA ALA A 248 -9.59 -4.97 7.16
C ALA A 248 -10.53 -5.85 7.99
N MET A 249 -10.29 -5.95 9.30
CA MET A 249 -11.19 -6.69 10.20
C MET A 249 -12.58 -6.06 10.24
N ILE A 250 -12.65 -4.73 10.37
CA ILE A 250 -13.93 -4.00 10.37
C ILE A 250 -14.66 -4.20 9.04
N GLU A 251 -13.96 -4.06 7.92
CA GLU A 251 -14.53 -4.24 6.58
C GLU A 251 -15.06 -5.67 6.37
N GLU A 252 -14.30 -6.70 6.81
CA GLU A 252 -14.69 -8.08 6.60
C GLU A 252 -15.83 -8.53 7.52
N PHE A 253 -15.81 -8.14 8.79
CA PHE A 253 -16.94 -8.38 9.70
C PHE A 253 -18.19 -7.60 9.29
N GLY A 254 -18.03 -6.35 8.87
CA GLY A 254 -19.11 -5.52 8.33
C GLY A 254 -19.73 -6.12 7.07
N ALA A 255 -18.89 -6.59 6.14
CA ALA A 255 -19.35 -7.25 4.93
C ALA A 255 -20.07 -8.58 5.21
N GLY A 256 -19.61 -9.34 6.20
CA GLY A 256 -20.19 -10.63 6.59
C GLY A 256 -21.54 -10.52 7.30
N TYR A 257 -21.67 -9.57 8.23
CA TYR A 257 -22.86 -9.45 9.09
C TYR A 257 -23.89 -8.42 8.62
N ILE A 258 -23.49 -7.42 7.84
CA ILE A 258 -24.39 -6.35 7.35
C ILE A 258 -24.66 -6.56 5.86
N SER A 259 -23.67 -6.30 5.01
CA SER A 259 -23.71 -6.55 3.56
C SER A 259 -22.36 -6.21 2.94
N THR A 260 -21.97 -6.97 1.91
CA THR A 260 -20.77 -6.70 1.11
C THR A 260 -20.82 -5.35 0.41
N ALA A 261 -22.00 -4.84 0.09
CA ALA A 261 -22.17 -3.53 -0.55
C ALA A 261 -21.79 -2.36 0.37
N TYR A 262 -21.86 -2.55 1.69
CA TYR A 262 -21.49 -1.53 2.68
C TYR A 262 -20.05 -1.67 3.20
N ARG A 263 -19.25 -2.59 2.64
CA ARG A 263 -17.88 -2.86 3.10
C ARG A 263 -17.05 -1.57 3.21
N ASP A 264 -16.93 -0.85 2.10
CA ASP A 264 -16.09 0.36 2.06
C ASP A 264 -16.70 1.50 2.91
N ALA A 265 -18.03 1.64 2.88
CA ALA A 265 -18.75 2.63 3.69
C ALA A 265 -18.53 2.45 5.19
N LEU A 266 -18.53 1.20 5.68
CA LEU A 266 -18.25 0.86 7.07
C LEU A 266 -16.80 1.17 7.46
N GLY A 267 -15.86 0.87 6.56
CA GLY A 267 -14.46 1.29 6.72
C GLY A 267 -14.36 2.79 6.94
N PHE A 268 -14.93 3.60 6.04
CA PHE A 268 -14.93 5.06 6.12
C PHE A 268 -15.63 5.64 7.34
N LEU A 269 -16.76 5.06 7.76
CA LEU A 269 -17.44 5.49 8.98
C LEU A 269 -16.56 5.31 10.23
N VAL A 270 -15.83 4.19 10.33
CA VAL A 270 -14.93 4.01 11.47
C VAL A 270 -13.75 4.98 11.42
N ILE A 271 -13.22 5.27 10.24
CA ILE A 271 -12.16 6.28 10.11
C ILE A 271 -12.65 7.66 10.54
N LEU A 272 -13.84 8.07 10.09
CA LEU A 272 -14.47 9.33 10.53
C LEU A 272 -14.64 9.37 12.05
N PHE A 273 -15.12 8.27 12.64
CA PHE A 273 -15.26 8.15 14.07
C PHE A 273 -13.91 8.28 14.81
N VAL A 274 -12.88 7.58 14.35
CA VAL A 274 -11.52 7.66 14.92
C VAL A 274 -10.97 9.08 14.77
N MET A 275 -11.18 9.76 13.64
CA MET A 275 -10.73 11.14 13.46
C MET A 275 -11.42 12.13 14.41
N ILE A 276 -12.71 11.94 14.71
CA ILE A 276 -13.44 12.77 15.67
C ILE A 276 -12.90 12.56 17.09
N VAL A 277 -12.65 11.30 17.47
CA VAL A 277 -12.26 10.95 18.85
C VAL A 277 -10.76 11.15 19.09
N ARG A 278 -9.91 10.85 18.10
CA ARG A 278 -8.45 10.96 18.14
C ARG A 278 -7.88 11.37 16.77
N PRO A 279 -7.86 12.69 16.46
CA PRO A 279 -7.43 13.20 15.16
C PRO A 279 -5.95 12.95 14.83
N GLN A 280 -5.13 12.64 15.84
CA GLN A 280 -3.71 12.28 15.65
C GLN A 280 -3.51 10.82 15.20
N GLY A 281 -4.58 10.00 15.18
CA GLY A 281 -4.52 8.56 14.97
C GLY A 281 -4.44 7.78 16.29
N LEU A 282 -4.68 6.47 16.23
CA LEU A 282 -4.74 5.61 17.41
C LEU A 282 -3.36 5.39 18.06
N PHE A 283 -2.30 5.41 17.25
CA PHE A 283 -0.93 5.13 17.67
C PHE A 283 0.02 6.31 17.42
N ALA A 284 -0.49 7.55 17.39
CA ALA A 284 0.36 8.72 17.26
C ALA A 284 1.38 8.81 18.40
N ILE A 285 2.64 9.06 18.05
CA ILE A 285 3.69 9.35 19.01
C ILE A 285 3.47 10.80 19.45
N LYS A 286 3.26 11.03 20.75
CA LYS A 286 3.26 12.39 21.31
C LYS A 286 4.59 13.05 20.95
N GLU A 287 4.55 14.12 20.16
CA GLU A 287 5.69 15.01 20.04
C GLU A 287 6.09 15.47 21.44
N ARG A 288 7.31 15.14 21.86
CA ARG A 288 7.93 15.79 23.02
C ARG A 288 8.17 17.23 22.57
N VAL A 289 7.25 18.12 22.90
CA VAL A 289 7.47 19.56 22.82
C VAL A 289 8.65 19.84 23.76
N GLY A 290 9.81 20.03 23.16
CA GLY A 290 11.03 20.51 23.80
C GLY A 290 11.14 22.01 23.64
#